data_AF-A0A6N6KJH4-F1
#
_entry.id   AF-A0A6N6KJH4-F1
#
_cell.length_a   1.000
_cell.length_b   1.000
_cell.length_c   1.000
_cell.angle_alpha   90.00
_cell.angle_beta   90.00
_cell.angle_gamma   90.00
#
_symmetry.space_group_name_H-M   'P 1'
#
loop_
_entity.id
_entity.type
_entity.pdbx_description
1 polymer ?
#
loop_
_entity_poly.entity_id
_entity_poly.type
_entity_poly.pdbx_seq_one_letter_code
_entity_poly.pdbx_strand_id
1 'polypeptide(L)'
;MRELNKNVLEQAVRELPQYTPPPEIWDRVEADLLTLDQDDSIAETVSELPEYAPPAFVWDQIEDQLNTKKKPIPVNGRIIPIGVRRMIAVAAAAVGVVMTVVFLNNNRSDTRITYSEEVIEEAVFVNDWDSDEEEFEIVLAELDDSDYIGQIPEVQNLKYELEELNEAKAEIELMMEQYGSDDDFIENMKEIELERTEVIKKLAAFI
;
A
#
# COMPACT_ATOMS: atom_id res chain seq x y z
N MET A 1 5.03 34.45 28.47
CA MET A 1 4.61 33.35 29.36
C MET A 1 5.80 32.98 30.22
N ARG A 2 5.66 32.83 31.54
CA ARG A 2 6.76 32.41 32.42
C ARG A 2 6.82 30.89 32.43
N GLU A 3 7.94 30.34 32.00
CA GLU A 3 8.24 28.91 32.04
C GLU A 3 8.35 28.43 33.50
N LEU A 4 7.31 27.77 34.01
CA LEU A 4 7.21 27.35 35.42
C LEU A 4 8.12 26.16 35.75
N ASN A 5 8.53 25.39 34.74
CA ASN A 5 9.24 24.12 34.90
C ASN A 5 10.74 24.18 34.53
N LYS A 6 11.29 25.37 34.31
CA LYS A 6 12.68 25.55 33.88
C LYS A 6 13.69 24.81 34.77
N ASN A 7 13.54 24.94 36.08
CA ASN A 7 14.45 24.32 37.04
C ASN A 7 14.34 22.78 37.04
N VAL A 8 13.14 22.25 36.79
CA VAL A 8 12.88 20.81 36.69
C VAL A 8 13.54 20.24 35.43
N LEU A 9 13.43 20.96 34.31
CA LEU A 9 14.07 20.58 33.04
C LEU A 9 15.61 20.64 33.15
N GLU A 10 16.16 21.72 33.72
CA GLU A 10 17.60 21.84 33.94
C GLU A 10 18.14 20.77 34.90
N GLN A 11 17.32 20.29 35.84
CA GLN A 11 17.68 19.18 36.70
C GLN A 11 17.62 17.85 35.95
N ALA A 12 16.52 17.56 35.25
CA ALA A 12 16.34 16.33 34.48
C ALA A 12 17.45 16.15 33.43
N VAL A 13 17.84 17.22 32.72
CA VAL A 13 18.93 17.17 31.73
C VAL A 13 20.28 16.83 32.37
N ARG A 14 20.53 17.29 33.61
CA ARG A 14 21.77 16.96 34.35
C ARG A 14 21.78 15.53 34.88
N GLU A 15 20.61 14.95 35.12
CA GLU A 15 20.43 13.59 35.61
C GLU A 15 20.37 12.55 34.50
N LEU A 16 20.40 12.97 33.23
CA LEU A 16 20.43 12.04 32.11
C LEU A 16 21.72 11.20 32.15
N PRO A 17 21.60 9.87 32.10
CA PRO A 17 22.75 8.99 32.03
C PRO A 17 23.52 9.26 30.73
N GLN A 18 24.83 9.47 30.85
CA GLN A 18 25.71 9.55 29.71
C GLN A 18 26.17 8.13 29.36
N TYR A 19 25.68 7.62 28.24
CA TYR A 19 26.13 6.34 27.69
C TYR A 19 27.23 6.62 26.66
N THR A 20 28.45 6.23 27.00
CA THR A 20 29.51 6.11 26.00
C THR A 20 29.73 4.62 25.77
N PRO A 21 29.56 4.12 24.53
CA PRO A 21 29.80 2.71 24.24
C PRO A 21 31.27 2.35 24.54
N PRO A 22 31.55 1.11 24.97
CA PRO A 22 32.92 0.64 25.14
C PRO A 22 33.72 0.78 23.83
N PRO A 23 35.03 1.09 23.91
CA PRO A 23 35.87 1.26 22.72
C PRO A 23 35.90 0.03 21.81
N GLU A 24 35.74 -1.16 22.39
CA GLU A 24 35.64 -2.44 21.68
C GLU A 24 34.51 -2.50 20.64
N ILE A 25 33.44 -1.72 20.85
CA ILE A 25 32.34 -1.61 19.88
C ILE A 25 32.78 -0.79 18.68
N TRP A 26 33.52 0.29 18.90
CA TRP A 26 34.07 1.11 17.81
C TRP A 26 35.15 0.38 17.04
N ASP A 27 36.03 -0.35 17.73
CA ASP A 27 37.06 -1.17 17.09
C ASP A 27 36.44 -2.26 16.19
N ARG A 28 35.29 -2.82 16.59
CA ARG A 28 34.55 -3.78 15.76
C ARG A 28 33.93 -3.12 14.53
N VAL A 29 33.26 -1.97 14.71
CA VAL A 29 32.66 -1.22 13.59
C VAL A 29 33.74 -0.80 12.58
N GLU A 30 34.90 -0.35 13.04
CA GLU A 30 36.02 0.00 12.16
C GLU A 30 36.55 -1.22 11.40
N ALA A 31 36.66 -2.38 12.06
CA ALA A 31 37.04 -3.62 11.40
C ALA A 31 36.03 -4.07 10.34
N ASP A 32 34.73 -3.97 10.63
CA ASP A 32 33.65 -4.33 9.70
C ASP A 32 33.56 -3.36 8.50
N LEU A 33 33.88 -2.08 8.68
CA LEU A 33 33.95 -1.13 7.58
C LEU A 33 35.15 -1.39 6.65
N LEU A 34 36.30 -1.81 7.22
CA LEU A 34 37.48 -2.15 6.45
C LEU A 34 37.34 -3.45 5.62
N THR A 35 36.40 -4.33 5.98
CA THR A 35 36.08 -5.51 5.17
C THR A 35 35.10 -5.19 4.04
N LEU A 36 34.20 -4.22 4.22
CA LEU A 36 33.29 -3.74 3.17
C LEU A 36 34.03 -2.99 2.05
N ASP A 37 35.07 -2.23 2.38
CA ASP A 37 35.91 -1.55 1.36
C ASP A 37 36.74 -2.53 0.49
N GLN A 38 36.76 -3.83 0.84
CA GLN A 38 37.42 -4.89 0.07
C GLN A 38 36.47 -5.61 -0.91
N ASP A 39 35.28 -5.06 -1.17
CA ASP A 39 34.31 -5.55 -2.16
C ASP A 39 34.77 -5.36 -3.63
N ASP A 40 35.98 -5.82 -3.94
CA ASP A 40 36.39 -6.16 -5.32
C ASP A 40 35.39 -7.14 -5.96
N SER A 41 34.68 -7.92 -5.14
CA SER A 41 33.62 -8.83 -5.53
C SER A 41 32.47 -8.11 -6.26
N ILE A 42 32.03 -6.93 -5.79
CA ILE A 42 30.92 -6.19 -6.40
C ILE A 42 31.36 -5.62 -7.76
N ALA A 43 32.58 -5.09 -7.84
CA ALA A 43 33.10 -4.55 -9.10
C ALA A 43 33.26 -5.63 -10.18
N GLU A 44 33.69 -6.84 -9.79
CA GLU A 44 33.77 -8.01 -10.67
C GLU A 44 32.36 -8.46 -11.10
N THR A 45 31.42 -8.58 -10.16
CA THR A 45 30.04 -9.02 -10.45
C THR A 45 29.28 -8.04 -11.35
N VAL A 46 29.49 -6.72 -11.16
CA VAL A 46 28.89 -5.68 -12.01
C VAL A 46 29.44 -5.74 -13.44
N SER A 47 30.71 -6.13 -13.61
CA SER A 47 31.33 -6.28 -14.93
C SER A 47 30.86 -7.52 -15.69
N GLU A 48 30.32 -8.51 -14.98
CA GLU A 48 29.75 -9.74 -15.55
C GLU A 48 28.25 -9.62 -15.88
N LEU A 49 27.61 -8.50 -15.56
CA LEU A 49 26.19 -8.31 -15.84
C LEU A 49 25.94 -8.25 -17.36
N PRO A 50 25.00 -9.06 -17.89
CA PRO A 50 24.63 -9.02 -19.29
C PRO A 50 23.96 -7.69 -19.65
N GLU A 51 24.44 -7.05 -20.71
CA GLU A 51 23.82 -5.88 -21.29
C GLU A 51 22.58 -6.30 -22.10
N TYR A 52 21.38 -6.06 -21.58
CA TYR A 52 20.15 -6.24 -22.32
C TYR A 52 19.68 -4.92 -22.92
N ALA A 53 19.67 -4.85 -24.25
CA ALA A 53 18.93 -3.80 -24.95
C ALA A 53 17.50 -4.29 -25.22
N PRO A 54 16.46 -3.49 -24.89
CA PRO A 54 15.10 -3.85 -25.25
C PRO A 54 14.95 -3.94 -26.77
N PRO A 55 14.17 -4.91 -27.29
CA PRO A 55 13.90 -5.02 -28.72
C PRO A 55 13.26 -3.75 -29.28
N ALA A 56 13.61 -3.37 -30.51
CA ALA A 56 13.15 -2.13 -31.14
C ALA A 56 11.62 -1.95 -31.14
N PHE A 57 10.85 -3.04 -31.25
CA PHE A 57 9.38 -2.98 -31.26
C PHE A 57 8.79 -2.41 -29.96
N VAL A 58 9.50 -2.53 -28.83
CA VAL A 58 9.05 -1.98 -27.54
C VAL A 58 9.08 -0.45 -27.61
N TRP A 59 10.13 0.11 -28.20
CA TRP A 59 10.24 1.56 -28.41
C TRP A 59 9.21 2.05 -29.42
N ASP A 60 9.02 1.33 -30.52
CA ASP A 60 8.01 1.66 -31.53
C ASP A 60 6.59 1.69 -30.92
N GLN A 61 6.28 0.73 -30.04
CA GLN A 61 4.99 0.66 -29.36
C GLN A 61 4.78 1.83 -28.39
N ILE A 62 5.82 2.25 -27.66
CA ILE A 62 5.77 3.41 -26.77
C ILE A 62 5.54 4.69 -27.59
N GLU A 63 6.25 4.85 -28.71
CA GLU A 63 6.09 6.01 -29.59
C GLU A 63 4.70 6.08 -30.21
N ASP A 64 4.12 4.94 -30.61
CA ASP A 64 2.74 4.86 -31.11
C ASP A 64 1.72 5.24 -30.02
N GLN A 65 1.90 4.77 -28.79
CA GLN A 65 1.03 5.15 -27.66
C GLN A 65 1.08 6.65 -27.38
N LEU A 66 2.27 7.25 -27.40
CA LEU A 66 2.44 8.69 -27.18
C LEU A 66 1.85 9.54 -28.33
N ASN A 67 1.90 9.04 -29.56
CA ASN A 67 1.38 9.73 -30.74
C ASN A 67 -0.13 9.57 -30.96
N THR A 68 -0.80 8.67 -30.23
CA THR A 68 -2.27 8.61 -30.21
C THR A 68 -2.86 9.79 -29.43
N LYS A 69 -2.83 10.98 -30.03
CA LYS A 69 -3.69 12.10 -29.64
C LYS A 69 -5.12 11.59 -29.65
N LYS A 70 -5.72 11.45 -28.46
CA LYS A 70 -7.11 11.06 -28.23
C LYS A 70 -8.00 11.81 -29.21
N LYS A 71 -8.43 11.11 -30.27
CA LYS A 71 -9.37 11.65 -31.25
C LYS A 71 -10.62 12.02 -30.44
N PRO A 72 -11.11 13.28 -30.47
CA PRO A 72 -12.29 13.64 -29.70
C PRO A 72 -13.44 12.73 -30.17
N ILE A 73 -13.94 11.91 -29.26
CA ILE A 73 -15.09 11.05 -29.51
C ILE A 73 -16.25 11.98 -29.86
N PRO A 74 -16.84 11.91 -31.07
CA PRO A 74 -18.01 12.70 -31.38
C PRO A 74 -19.17 12.17 -30.52
N VAL A 75 -19.43 12.84 -29.39
CA VAL A 75 -20.58 12.57 -28.54
C VAL A 75 -21.86 13.09 -29.19
N ASN A 76 -22.32 12.41 -30.24
CA ASN A 76 -23.72 12.48 -30.68
C ASN A 76 -24.57 11.59 -29.76
N GLY A 77 -24.67 11.99 -28.49
CA GLY A 77 -25.46 11.29 -27.48
C GLY A 77 -26.93 11.69 -27.53
N ARG A 78 -27.76 10.84 -28.12
CA ARG A 78 -29.22 10.94 -28.00
C ARG A 78 -29.62 10.72 -26.54
N ILE A 79 -30.33 11.68 -25.95
CA ILE A 79 -30.75 11.66 -24.55
C ILE A 79 -31.79 10.54 -24.37
N ILE A 80 -31.44 9.46 -23.68
CA ILE A 80 -32.36 8.36 -23.34
C ILE A 80 -32.82 8.56 -21.89
N PRO A 81 -34.13 8.56 -21.60
CA PRO A 81 -34.64 8.76 -20.24
C PRO A 81 -34.19 7.64 -19.28
N ILE A 82 -33.87 8.05 -18.05
CA ILE A 82 -33.20 7.26 -17.00
C ILE A 82 -33.91 5.94 -16.66
N GLY A 83 -35.22 5.85 -16.86
CA GLY A 83 -36.01 4.63 -16.61
C GLY A 83 -35.66 3.43 -17.50
N VAL A 84 -35.17 3.67 -18.72
CA VAL A 84 -34.84 2.58 -19.68
C VAL A 84 -33.41 2.05 -19.46
N ARG A 85 -32.52 2.85 -18.86
CA ARG A 85 -31.12 2.47 -18.55
C ARG A 85 -31.02 1.33 -17.54
N ARG A 86 -31.91 1.27 -16.55
CA ARG A 86 -31.89 0.22 -15.51
C ARG A 86 -32.28 -1.16 -16.04
N MET A 87 -33.06 -1.25 -17.11
CA MET A 87 -33.53 -2.53 -17.65
C MET A 87 -32.56 -3.15 -18.67
N ILE A 88 -31.78 -2.33 -19.39
CA ILE A 88 -30.79 -2.80 -20.38
C ILE A 88 -29.45 -3.20 -19.73
N ALA A 89 -29.07 -2.58 -18.61
CA ALA A 89 -27.82 -2.89 -17.90
C ALA A 89 -27.76 -4.34 -17.37
N VAL A 90 -28.91 -4.88 -16.92
CA VAL A 90 -28.98 -6.24 -16.35
C VAL A 90 -28.84 -7.32 -17.43
N ALA A 91 -29.32 -7.08 -18.66
CA ALA A 91 -29.22 -8.04 -19.76
C ALA A 91 -27.83 -8.04 -20.43
N ALA A 92 -27.17 -6.88 -20.52
CA ALA A 92 -25.83 -6.77 -21.11
C ALA A 92 -24.73 -7.35 -20.21
N ALA A 93 -24.88 -7.25 -18.89
CA ALA A 93 -23.94 -7.83 -17.93
C ALA A 93 -23.89 -9.37 -18.02
N ALA A 94 -25.04 -10.04 -18.15
CA ALA A 94 -25.09 -11.49 -18.24
C ALA A 94 -24.46 -12.05 -19.53
N VAL A 95 -24.69 -11.40 -20.68
CA VAL A 95 -24.09 -11.82 -21.96
C VAL A 95 -22.60 -11.49 -22.01
N GLY A 96 -22.19 -10.36 -21.42
CA GLY A 96 -20.79 -9.98 -21.25
C GLY A 96 -20.00 -11.04 -20.47
N VAL A 97 -20.46 -11.39 -19.27
CA VAL A 97 -19.79 -12.41 -18.41
C VAL A 97 -19.66 -13.75 -19.13
N VAL A 98 -20.71 -14.21 -19.82
CA VAL A 98 -20.66 -15.50 -20.54
C VAL A 98 -19.67 -15.46 -21.71
N MET A 99 -19.62 -14.37 -22.49
CA MET A 99 -18.66 -14.25 -23.58
C MET A 99 -17.21 -14.12 -23.06
N THR A 100 -16.98 -13.41 -21.95
CA THR A 100 -15.64 -13.32 -21.34
C THR A 100 -15.17 -14.68 -20.82
N VAL A 101 -16.05 -15.45 -20.16
CA VAL A 101 -15.72 -16.81 -19.68
C VAL A 101 -15.40 -17.76 -20.83
N VAL A 102 -16.17 -17.71 -21.92
CA VAL A 102 -15.92 -18.55 -23.10
C VAL A 102 -14.62 -18.15 -23.80
N PHE A 103 -14.33 -16.85 -23.92
CA PHE A 103 -13.09 -16.37 -24.53
C PHE A 103 -11.85 -16.74 -23.69
N LEU A 104 -11.90 -16.55 -22.37
CA LEU A 104 -10.82 -16.93 -21.46
C LEU A 104 -10.58 -18.45 -21.43
N ASN A 105 -11.63 -19.26 -21.54
CA ASN A 105 -11.49 -20.71 -21.57
C ASN A 105 -10.87 -21.22 -22.88
N ASN A 106 -11.10 -20.53 -24.00
CA ASN A 106 -10.64 -20.96 -25.32
C ASN A 106 -9.19 -20.53 -25.65
N ASN A 107 -8.61 -19.62 -24.87
CA ASN A 107 -7.29 -19.02 -25.13
C ASN A 107 -6.16 -19.52 -24.21
N ARG A 108 -6.32 -20.70 -23.59
CA ARG A 108 -5.27 -21.34 -22.78
C ARG A 108 -4.18 -21.92 -23.69
N SER A 109 -3.22 -21.09 -24.07
CA SER A 109 -1.93 -21.56 -24.59
C SER A 109 -1.07 -22.09 -23.44
N ASP A 110 -0.67 -23.36 -23.50
CA ASP A 110 0.29 -24.02 -22.60
C ASP A 110 1.63 -23.29 -22.62
N THR A 111 1.75 -22.23 -21.84
CA THR A 111 2.99 -21.50 -21.62
C THR A 111 3.60 -22.07 -20.35
N ARG A 112 4.61 -22.93 -20.51
CA ARG A 112 5.36 -23.47 -19.38
C ARG A 112 6.35 -22.42 -18.89
N ILE A 113 5.88 -21.57 -17.98
CA ILE A 113 6.74 -20.63 -17.25
C ILE A 113 7.58 -21.46 -16.28
N THR A 114 8.91 -21.36 -16.42
CA THR A 114 9.84 -21.95 -15.45
C THR A 114 10.40 -20.79 -14.65
N TYR A 115 9.94 -20.67 -13.41
CA TYR A 115 10.42 -19.66 -12.47
C TYR A 115 11.32 -20.35 -11.44
N SER A 116 12.40 -19.68 -11.07
CA SER A 116 13.34 -20.11 -10.04
C SER A 116 13.33 -19.02 -8.98
N GLU A 117 12.66 -19.28 -7.86
CA GLU A 117 12.68 -18.40 -6.69
C GLU A 117 13.91 -18.72 -5.86
N GLU A 118 14.74 -17.71 -5.63
CA GLU A 118 15.67 -17.71 -4.51
C GLU A 118 14.88 -17.23 -3.30
N VAL A 119 14.60 -18.15 -2.37
CA VAL A 119 14.01 -17.81 -1.08
C VAL A 119 15.10 -17.10 -0.28
N ILE A 120 15.13 -15.77 -0.40
CA ILE A 120 15.75 -14.95 0.64
C ILE A 120 14.82 -15.15 1.85
N GLU A 121 15.36 -15.60 2.98
CA GLU A 121 14.69 -15.46 4.27
C GLU A 121 14.57 -13.96 4.53
N GLU A 122 13.55 -13.37 3.91
CA GLU A 122 13.09 -12.03 4.17
C GLU A 122 12.88 -11.99 5.67
N ALA A 123 13.63 -11.11 6.34
CA ALA A 123 13.43 -10.85 7.75
C ALA A 123 11.93 -10.59 7.88
N VAL A 124 11.22 -11.55 8.47
CA VAL A 124 9.79 -11.48 8.68
C VAL A 124 9.59 -10.23 9.51
N PHE A 125 9.29 -9.13 8.83
CA PHE A 125 8.67 -7.98 9.42
C PHE A 125 7.34 -8.54 9.89
N VAL A 126 7.33 -9.03 11.13
CA VAL A 126 6.09 -9.18 11.89
C VAL A 126 5.65 -7.75 12.12
N ASN A 127 5.07 -7.16 11.07
CA ASN A 127 4.45 -5.86 11.17
C ASN A 127 3.11 -6.15 11.83
N ASP A 128 2.99 -5.73 13.08
CA ASP A 128 1.77 -5.85 13.86
C ASP A 128 0.80 -4.77 13.37
N TRP A 129 0.18 -5.02 12.22
CA TRP A 129 -0.77 -4.09 11.59
C TRP A 129 -2.00 -3.81 12.46
N ASP A 130 -2.21 -4.61 13.50
CA ASP A 130 -3.34 -4.51 14.42
C ASP A 130 -2.99 -3.77 15.73
N SER A 131 -1.78 -3.20 15.84
CA SER A 131 -1.32 -2.55 17.08
C SER A 131 -2.24 -1.42 17.55
N ASP A 132 -2.91 -0.77 16.61
CA ASP A 132 -3.69 0.45 16.85
C ASP A 132 -5.22 0.18 16.90
N GLU A 133 -5.65 -1.08 16.74
CA GLU A 133 -7.07 -1.44 16.63
C GLU A 133 -7.85 -1.15 17.93
N GLU A 134 -7.25 -1.37 19.09
CA GLU A 134 -7.88 -1.05 20.38
C GLU A 134 -8.13 0.47 20.53
N GLU A 135 -7.24 1.30 20.00
CA GLU A 135 -7.38 2.75 20.04
C GLU A 135 -8.49 3.23 19.10
N PHE A 136 -8.67 2.54 17.97
CA PHE A 136 -9.73 2.81 17.00
C PHE A 136 -11.11 2.50 17.58
N GLU A 137 -11.25 1.37 18.28
CA GLU A 137 -12.51 0.99 18.93
C GLU A 137 -12.98 2.03 19.96
N ILE A 138 -12.06 2.65 20.70
CA ILE A 138 -12.39 3.70 21.69
C ILE A 138 -13.02 4.91 21.00
N VAL A 139 -12.45 5.38 19.88
CA VAL A 139 -12.98 6.52 19.12
C VAL A 139 -14.38 6.22 18.58
N LEU A 140 -14.57 5.02 18.03
CA LEU A 140 -15.86 4.59 17.50
C LEU A 140 -16.94 4.47 18.58
N ALA A 141 -16.59 3.93 19.75
CA ALA A 141 -17.49 3.79 20.88
C ALA A 141 -17.97 5.15 21.40
N GLU A 142 -17.07 6.13 21.50
CA GLU A 142 -17.41 7.49 21.94
C GLU A 142 -18.34 8.21 20.93
N LEU A 143 -18.15 7.98 19.63
CA LEU A 143 -19.04 8.50 18.59
C LEU A 143 -20.44 7.88 18.65
N ASP A 144 -20.53 6.60 19.00
CA ASP A 144 -21.81 5.88 19.11
C ASP A 144 -22.59 6.21 20.39
N ASP A 145 -21.92 6.60 21.47
CA ASP A 145 -22.58 7.08 22.70
C ASP A 145 -23.25 8.46 22.51
N SER A 146 -22.80 9.22 21.50
CA SER A 146 -23.35 10.53 21.14
C SER A 146 -24.39 10.46 20.03
N ASP A 147 -25.67 10.37 20.42
CA ASP A 147 -26.85 10.39 19.53
C ASP A 147 -26.84 11.55 18.50
N TYR A 148 -26.18 12.67 18.82
CA TYR A 148 -26.14 13.86 17.95
C TYR A 148 -24.97 13.85 16.97
N ILE A 149 -23.79 13.36 17.38
CA ILE A 149 -22.59 13.36 16.52
C ILE A 149 -22.74 12.27 15.45
N GLY A 150 -23.27 11.10 15.80
CA GLY A 150 -23.50 10.01 14.85
C GLY A 150 -24.49 10.34 13.72
N GLN A 151 -25.33 11.37 13.87
CA GLN A 151 -26.26 11.78 12.81
C GLN A 151 -25.67 12.81 11.84
N ILE A 152 -24.44 13.29 12.08
CA ILE A 152 -23.77 14.23 11.18
C ILE A 152 -23.44 13.51 9.87
N PRO A 153 -23.87 14.04 8.70
CA PRO A 153 -23.63 13.38 7.41
C PRO A 153 -22.15 13.11 7.12
N GLU A 154 -21.25 13.99 7.58
CA GLU A 154 -19.81 13.83 7.44
C GLU A 154 -19.26 12.66 8.27
N VAL A 155 -19.72 12.51 9.52
CA VAL A 155 -19.36 11.36 10.38
C VAL A 155 -19.86 10.05 9.76
N GLN A 156 -21.07 10.04 9.21
CA GLN A 156 -21.60 8.85 8.54
C GLN A 156 -20.80 8.48 7.28
N ASN A 157 -20.41 9.47 6.47
CA ASN A 157 -19.54 9.22 5.31
C ASN A 157 -18.18 8.65 5.72
N LEU A 158 -17.55 9.22 6.77
CA LEU A 158 -16.28 8.72 7.30
C LEU A 158 -16.40 7.31 7.88
N LYS A 159 -17.53 6.96 8.51
CA LYS A 159 -17.82 5.59 8.95
C LYS A 159 -17.94 4.62 7.79
N TYR A 160 -18.59 5.02 6.70
CA TYR A 160 -18.66 4.20 5.48
C TYR A 160 -17.29 4.03 4.82
N GLU A 161 -16.49 5.09 4.75
CA GLU A 161 -15.11 5.04 4.24
C GLU A 161 -14.24 4.11 5.10
N LEU A 162 -14.36 4.17 6.43
CA LEU A 162 -13.65 3.25 7.32
C LEU A 162 -14.08 1.79 7.12
N GLU A 163 -15.37 1.53 6.89
CA GLU A 163 -15.89 0.18 6.60
C GLU A 163 -15.32 -0.37 5.28
N GLU A 164 -15.24 0.46 4.23
CA GLU A 164 -14.61 0.09 2.96
C GLU A 164 -13.13 -0.24 3.12
N LEU A 165 -12.39 0.57 3.89
CA LEU A 165 -10.97 0.32 4.17
C LEU A 165 -10.75 -0.96 5.00
N ASN A 166 -11.65 -1.26 5.95
CA ASN A 166 -11.59 -2.49 6.72
C ASN A 166 -11.85 -3.73 5.83
N GLU A 167 -12.78 -3.65 4.87
CA GLU A 167 -13.03 -4.72 3.91
C GLU A 167 -11.82 -4.94 2.99
N ALA A 168 -11.22 -3.86 2.48
CA ALA A 168 -10.01 -3.93 1.67
C ALA A 168 -8.82 -4.54 2.43
N LYS A 169 -8.61 -4.15 3.69
CA LYS A 169 -7.60 -4.77 4.58
C LYS A 169 -7.79 -6.29 4.66
N ALA A 170 -9.02 -6.73 4.94
CA ALA A 170 -9.34 -8.15 5.07
C ALA A 170 -9.13 -8.92 3.75
N GLU A 171 -9.39 -8.30 2.60
CA GLU A 171 -9.11 -8.90 1.28
C GLU A 171 -7.60 -9.10 1.07
N ILE A 172 -6.78 -8.08 1.35
CA ILE A 172 -5.33 -8.18 1.21
C ILE A 172 -4.74 -9.20 2.19
N GLU A 173 -5.21 -9.23 3.44
CA GLU A 173 -4.79 -10.22 4.42
C GLU A 173 -5.07 -11.66 3.95
N LEU A 174 -6.27 -11.89 3.42
CA LEU A 174 -6.64 -13.18 2.83
C LEU A 174 -5.78 -13.54 1.62
N MET A 175 -5.40 -12.56 0.79
CA MET A 175 -4.48 -12.79 -0.33
C MET A 175 -3.07 -13.13 0.17
N MET A 176 -2.56 -12.43 1.18
CA MET A 176 -1.27 -12.72 1.80
C MET A 176 -1.23 -14.12 2.44
N GLU A 177 -2.33 -14.57 3.06
CA GLU A 177 -2.44 -15.93 3.61
C GLU A 177 -2.38 -17.01 2.51
N GLN A 178 -2.97 -16.74 1.34
CA GLN A 178 -3.07 -17.73 0.26
C GLN A 178 -1.85 -17.77 -0.66
N TYR A 179 -1.29 -16.60 -0.97
CA TYR A 179 -0.26 -16.45 -2.00
C TYR A 179 1.11 -16.05 -1.42
N GLY A 180 1.19 -15.77 -0.13
CA GLY A 180 2.36 -15.20 0.52
C GLY A 180 2.35 -13.67 0.49
N SER A 181 3.21 -13.07 1.30
CA SER A 181 3.41 -11.62 1.33
C SER A 181 4.42 -11.24 0.25
N ASP A 182 3.95 -10.63 -0.83
CA ASP A 182 4.81 -9.97 -1.82
C ASP A 182 4.92 -8.46 -1.51
N ASP A 183 5.91 -7.80 -2.13
CA ASP A 183 6.16 -6.37 -1.93
C ASP A 183 4.92 -5.51 -2.23
N ASP A 184 4.14 -5.90 -3.24
CA ASP A 184 2.93 -5.18 -3.66
C ASP A 184 1.84 -5.27 -2.58
N PHE A 185 1.61 -6.43 -1.95
CA PHE A 185 0.65 -6.57 -0.86
C PHE A 185 1.08 -5.81 0.39
N ILE A 186 2.38 -5.80 0.70
CA ILE A 186 2.91 -5.03 1.83
C ILE A 186 2.73 -3.53 1.60
N GLU A 187 3.00 -3.03 0.39
CA GLU A 187 2.79 -1.63 0.03
C GLU A 187 1.31 -1.23 0.12
N ASN A 188 0.42 -2.05 -0.45
CA ASN A 188 -1.02 -1.80 -0.40
C ASN A 188 -1.57 -1.86 1.05
N MET A 189 -1.12 -2.82 1.86
CA MET A 189 -1.50 -2.91 3.28
C MET A 189 -1.09 -1.65 4.03
N LYS A 190 0.12 -1.16 3.81
CA LYS A 190 0.61 0.08 4.40
C LYS A 190 -0.22 1.29 3.99
N GLU A 191 -0.59 1.40 2.71
CA GLU A 191 -1.44 2.50 2.22
C GLU A 191 -2.80 2.47 2.92
N ILE A 192 -3.44 1.30 2.98
CA ILE A 192 -4.72 1.12 3.68
C ILE A 192 -4.62 1.52 5.15
N GLU A 193 -3.58 1.08 5.88
CA GLU A 193 -3.45 1.42 7.31
C GLU A 193 -3.21 2.93 7.54
N LEU A 194 -2.50 3.60 6.64
CA LEU A 194 -2.34 5.05 6.69
C LEU A 194 -3.67 5.77 6.47
N GLU A 195 -4.47 5.32 5.49
CA GLU A 195 -5.79 5.89 5.22
C GLU A 195 -6.76 5.64 6.37
N ARG A 196 -6.80 4.41 6.94
CA ARG A 196 -7.61 4.08 8.12
C ARG A 196 -7.28 5.03 9.27
N THR A 197 -5.99 5.21 9.55
CA THR A 197 -5.51 6.13 10.59
C THR A 197 -5.96 7.57 10.33
N GLU A 198 -5.94 8.03 9.08
CA GLU A 198 -6.41 9.37 8.72
C GLU A 198 -7.92 9.53 8.95
N VAL A 199 -8.72 8.53 8.55
CA VAL A 199 -10.17 8.52 8.74
C VAL A 199 -10.52 8.52 10.23
N ILE A 200 -9.85 7.68 11.03
CA ILE A 200 -10.00 7.66 12.51
C ILE A 200 -9.67 9.03 13.11
N LYS A 201 -8.58 9.68 12.67
CA LYS A 201 -8.21 11.03 13.16
C LYS A 201 -9.28 12.07 12.83
N LYS A 202 -9.87 12.00 11.63
CA LYS A 202 -10.98 12.89 11.23
C LYS A 202 -12.21 12.63 12.10
N LEU A 203 -12.55 11.36 12.36
CA LEU A 203 -13.63 10.95 13.24
C LEU A 203 -13.42 11.44 14.68
N ALA A 204 -12.21 11.28 15.22
CA ALA A 204 -11.84 11.76 16.55
C ALA A 204 -11.94 13.29 16.70
N ALA A 205 -11.81 14.06 15.62
CA ALA A 205 -11.95 15.51 15.67
C ALA A 205 -13.39 16.01 15.90
N PHE A 206 -14.40 15.11 15.82
CA PHE A 206 -15.80 15.42 16.12
C PHE A 206 -16.16 15.23 17.59
N ILE A 207 -15.29 14.60 18.37
CA ILE A 207 -15.42 14.35 19.81
C ILE A 207 -14.82 15.54 20.58
#